data_AF-A0AAD6GW09-F1
#
_entry.id   AF-A0AAD6GW09-F1
#
_cell.length_a   1.000
_cell.length_b   1.000
_cell.length_c   1.000
_cell.angle_alpha   90.00
_cell.angle_beta   90.00
_cell.angle_gamma   90.00
#
_symmetry.space_group_name_H-M   'P 1'
#
loop_
_entity.id
_entity.type
_entity.pdbx_description
1 polymer ?
#
loop_
_entity_poly.entity_id
_entity_poly.type
_entity_poly.pdbx_seq_one_letter_code
_entity_poly.pdbx_strand_id
1 'polypeptide(L)'
;MTRPPLARLGSATSTASRSVWRTSATLAPPTLTAPLSSSSSSFSSPLSRAAQVSRHFSSASPKMSYSIRKIGSPYTLEHRVFVEKDGVPVSPFHDIPLYANEQQTILNMVVEIPRWTNAKQEISKDDFLNPIKQDTKKGKLRFVRNCFPHKGYLWNYGAFPRTWEDPNSIHPETKAKGDNDPLDVCEIGELVGYTGQVKQVKVLGVMALIDEEETDWKIIVIDVNDPLAPKLNDIEDVERQLPGLMRATNEWFRIYKIPDGKPENQFAFSGECKNKKYAEDVIRECSDAWEKLVSGKTARGEISLANSTVEGSADRVDQAQLAAIPRNETLPPAPIDGSIDKWFFISGAAV
;
A
#
# COMPACT_ATOMS: atom_id res chain seq x y z
N MET A 1 39.32 -33.42 51.39
CA MET A 1 40.65 -33.18 50.81
C MET A 1 40.41 -32.61 49.41
N THR A 2 40.84 -31.44 48.96
CA THR A 2 41.62 -30.32 49.51
C THR A 2 41.42 -29.17 48.49
N ARG A 3 40.93 -28.01 48.94
CA ARG A 3 41.21 -26.67 48.35
C ARG A 3 42.68 -26.28 48.69
N PRO A 4 43.30 -25.13 48.29
CA PRO A 4 43.08 -24.06 47.29
C PRO A 4 44.44 -23.79 46.51
N PRO A 5 44.92 -22.57 46.05
CA PRO A 5 44.40 -21.20 46.15
C PRO A 5 44.54 -20.18 44.99
N LEU A 6 43.87 -19.05 45.27
CA LEU A 6 43.89 -17.68 44.72
C LEU A 6 45.25 -16.95 44.74
N ALA A 7 45.39 -15.96 43.85
CA ALA A 7 46.09 -14.68 44.10
C ALA A 7 45.42 -13.55 43.25
N ARG A 8 44.69 -12.58 43.84
CA ARG A 8 45.08 -11.22 44.32
C ARG A 8 45.67 -10.29 43.23
N LEU A 9 44.95 -9.24 42.79
CA LEU A 9 44.72 -7.88 43.36
C LEU A 9 45.85 -6.87 43.05
N GLY A 10 45.48 -5.77 42.39
CA GLY A 10 46.28 -4.56 42.24
C GLY A 10 45.40 -3.37 41.86
N SER A 11 44.89 -2.66 42.87
CA SER A 11 44.27 -1.34 42.78
C SER A 11 45.28 -0.26 43.14
N ALA A 12 45.32 0.86 42.44
CA ALA A 12 45.93 2.10 42.94
C ALA A 12 45.13 3.32 42.48
N THR A 13 44.68 4.08 43.46
CA THR A 13 44.00 5.39 43.41
C THR A 13 44.98 6.54 43.68
N SER A 14 44.51 7.78 43.46
CA SER A 14 45.01 9.09 43.96
C SER A 14 45.92 9.84 42.96
N THR A 15 45.82 11.15 42.68
CA THR A 15 45.36 12.29 43.49
C THR A 15 45.10 13.52 42.59
N ALA A 16 44.22 14.42 43.03
CA ALA A 16 43.93 15.71 42.40
C ALA A 16 45.01 16.79 42.65
N SER A 17 45.07 17.82 41.80
CA SER A 17 45.39 19.20 42.22
C SER A 17 44.91 20.24 41.21
N ARG A 18 44.18 21.23 41.73
CA ARG A 18 43.80 22.48 41.08
C ARG A 18 44.96 23.48 41.19
N SER A 19 45.11 24.38 40.21
CA SER A 19 45.55 25.75 40.52
C SER A 19 44.93 26.76 39.56
N VAL A 20 44.50 27.87 40.14
CA VAL A 20 43.84 29.05 39.57
C VAL A 20 44.88 30.16 39.59
N TRP A 21 45.03 30.93 38.50
CA TRP A 21 45.57 32.28 38.59
C TRP A 21 44.71 33.25 37.77
N ARG A 22 44.26 34.30 38.47
CA ARG A 22 43.56 35.51 38.02
C ARG A 22 44.58 36.66 38.09
N THR A 23 44.49 37.61 37.15
CA THR A 23 44.63 39.10 37.31
C THR A 23 44.68 39.69 35.89
N SER A 24 43.67 40.39 35.38
CA SER A 24 43.25 41.80 35.64
C SER A 24 44.33 42.85 35.30
N ALA A 25 44.08 43.67 34.27
CA ALA A 25 44.19 45.15 34.32
C ALA A 25 43.73 45.81 33.00
N THR A 26 43.12 46.97 33.19
CA THR A 26 42.35 47.83 32.27
C THR A 26 43.22 48.99 31.76
N LEU A 27 42.87 49.62 30.62
CA LEU A 27 42.68 51.09 30.42
C LEU A 27 42.80 51.52 28.92
N ALA A 28 41.94 52.47 28.54
CA ALA A 28 41.71 53.09 27.21
C ALA A 28 42.50 54.43 27.06
N PRO A 29 42.18 55.35 26.10
CA PRO A 29 41.96 55.31 24.64
C PRO A 29 43.01 56.21 23.88
N PRO A 30 42.86 56.50 22.57
CA PRO A 30 42.39 57.86 22.20
C PRO A 30 41.49 57.95 20.94
N THR A 31 40.93 59.14 20.74
CA THR A 31 39.84 59.57 19.84
C THR A 31 40.28 60.15 18.48
N LEU A 32 39.27 60.43 17.61
CA LEU A 32 39.23 61.31 16.40
C LEU A 32 39.71 60.64 15.08
N THR A 33 39.06 60.71 13.92
CA THR A 33 38.03 61.59 13.31
C THR A 33 37.30 60.86 12.16
N ALA A 34 36.07 61.29 11.83
CA ALA A 34 35.23 60.81 10.71
C ALA A 34 35.73 61.32 9.31
N PRO A 35 35.20 60.86 8.14
CA PRO A 35 33.82 61.18 7.74
C PRO A 35 33.01 60.07 7.05
N LEU A 36 31.70 60.27 7.21
CA LEU A 36 30.51 59.78 6.50
C LEU A 36 30.69 59.26 5.06
N SER A 37 30.12 58.09 4.79
CA SER A 37 29.37 57.83 3.57
C SER A 37 28.17 56.93 3.85
N SER A 38 27.01 57.40 3.40
CA SER A 38 25.68 56.84 3.61
C SER A 38 25.37 55.76 2.57
N SER A 39 25.04 54.55 3.01
CA SER A 39 24.22 53.63 2.23
C SER A 39 23.22 52.94 3.16
N SER A 40 21.96 53.33 3.00
CA SER A 40 20.80 52.77 3.68
C SER A 40 20.57 51.33 3.24
N SER A 41 20.79 50.38 4.14
CA SER A 41 20.33 49.00 4.01
C SER A 41 18.83 48.95 4.27
N SER A 42 18.05 48.88 3.19
CA SER A 42 16.63 48.55 3.25
C SER A 42 16.46 47.09 3.66
N PHE A 43 15.86 46.87 4.84
CA PHE A 43 15.37 45.58 5.28
C PHE A 43 14.28 45.08 4.31
N SER A 44 14.55 44.00 3.59
CA SER A 44 13.57 43.28 2.77
C SER A 44 12.99 42.11 3.56
N SER A 45 11.69 42.17 3.80
CA SER A 45 10.84 41.19 4.48
C SER A 45 10.90 39.80 3.81
N PRO A 46 10.68 38.69 4.55
CA PRO A 46 10.90 37.32 4.06
C PRO A 46 9.80 36.79 3.11
N LEU A 47 9.01 37.66 2.47
CA LEU A 47 7.83 37.27 1.69
C LEU A 47 8.03 37.19 0.17
N SER A 48 9.27 37.28 -0.34
CA SER A 48 9.51 37.33 -1.80
C SER A 48 10.32 36.16 -2.38
N ARG A 49 10.53 35.08 -1.64
CA ARG A 49 11.18 33.86 -2.17
C ARG A 49 10.20 32.75 -2.60
N ALA A 50 8.89 33.02 -2.55
CA ALA A 50 7.85 32.06 -2.93
C ALA A 50 7.26 32.27 -4.34
N ALA A 51 7.74 33.24 -5.12
CA ALA A 51 7.15 33.60 -6.42
C ALA A 51 7.99 33.22 -7.66
N GLN A 52 9.07 32.44 -7.51
CA GLN A 52 9.93 32.02 -8.63
C GLN A 52 10.04 30.49 -8.81
N VAL A 53 9.05 29.71 -8.34
CA VAL A 53 8.94 28.25 -8.61
C VAL A 53 7.61 27.91 -9.30
N SER A 54 7.11 28.77 -10.20
CA SER A 54 5.84 28.52 -10.92
C SER A 54 5.93 28.64 -12.45
N ARG A 55 7.11 28.51 -13.07
CA ARG A 55 7.21 28.67 -14.54
C ARG A 55 8.01 27.63 -15.32
N HIS A 56 8.23 26.44 -14.76
CA HIS A 56 8.67 25.30 -15.56
C HIS A 56 7.94 24.06 -15.10
N PHE A 57 6.79 23.76 -15.74
CA PHE A 57 6.28 22.43 -16.08
C PHE A 57 4.94 22.59 -16.82
N SER A 58 4.97 23.30 -17.96
CA SER A 58 3.89 23.21 -18.96
C SER A 58 4.37 22.32 -20.09
N SER A 59 4.29 21.02 -19.85
CA SER A 59 4.19 19.99 -20.89
C SER A 59 3.02 19.10 -20.46
N ALA A 60 1.81 19.52 -20.81
CA ALA A 60 0.62 18.72 -20.59
C ALA A 60 0.57 17.64 -21.67
N SER A 61 1.27 16.53 -21.43
CA SER A 61 0.75 15.23 -21.89
C SER A 61 -0.62 15.05 -21.24
N PRO A 62 -1.63 14.48 -21.93
CA PRO A 62 -2.92 14.24 -21.29
C PRO A 62 -2.68 13.22 -20.17
N LYS A 63 -2.53 13.70 -18.94
CA LYS A 63 -2.48 12.83 -17.77
C LYS A 63 -3.83 12.16 -17.73
N MET A 64 -3.84 10.86 -18.01
CA MET A 64 -4.94 9.96 -17.70
C MET A 64 -5.17 10.05 -16.20
N SER A 65 -5.99 11.00 -15.75
CA SER A 65 -6.23 11.20 -14.32
C SER A 65 -7.46 10.40 -13.95
N TYR A 66 -7.22 9.22 -13.35
CA TYR A 66 -8.29 8.55 -12.64
C TYR A 66 -8.69 9.41 -11.44
N SER A 67 -10.00 9.56 -11.23
CA SER A 67 -10.60 10.18 -10.04
C SER A 67 -11.52 9.17 -9.35
N ILE A 68 -12.13 9.58 -8.24
CA ILE A 68 -13.07 8.75 -7.51
C ILE A 68 -14.40 9.46 -7.35
N ARG A 69 -15.47 8.68 -7.42
CA ARG A 69 -16.84 9.09 -7.10
C ARG A 69 -17.34 8.25 -5.94
N LYS A 70 -17.68 8.92 -4.85
CA LYS A 70 -18.15 8.30 -3.61
C LYS A 70 -19.67 8.40 -3.53
N ILE A 71 -20.31 7.36 -3.05
CA ILE A 71 -21.72 7.32 -2.73
C ILE A 71 -21.84 6.86 -1.27
N GLY A 72 -22.69 7.50 -0.49
CA GLY A 72 -22.87 7.16 0.92
C GLY A 72 -21.68 7.56 1.80
N SER A 73 -21.91 7.54 3.11
CA SER A 73 -20.88 7.85 4.11
C SER A 73 -19.90 6.68 4.24
N PRO A 74 -18.58 6.89 4.31
CA PRO A 74 -17.65 5.81 4.64
C PRO A 74 -18.06 5.06 5.91
N TYR A 75 -17.76 3.75 5.98
CA TYR A 75 -18.16 2.86 7.07
C TYR A 75 -19.69 2.67 7.22
N THR A 76 -20.41 2.65 6.09
CA THR A 76 -21.83 2.29 5.99
C THR A 76 -22.03 1.21 4.92
N LEU A 77 -23.18 0.51 4.92
CA LEU A 77 -23.47 -0.55 3.95
C LEU A 77 -23.70 0.00 2.54
N GLU A 78 -24.16 1.24 2.46
CA GLU A 78 -24.45 1.96 1.23
C GLU A 78 -23.19 2.50 0.56
N HIS A 79 -22.07 2.55 1.29
CA HIS A 79 -20.86 3.18 0.79
C HIS A 79 -20.32 2.47 -0.46
N ARG A 80 -20.06 3.25 -1.51
CA ARG A 80 -19.40 2.79 -2.74
C ARG A 80 -18.36 3.80 -3.18
N VAL A 81 -17.24 3.30 -3.68
CA VAL A 81 -16.21 4.12 -4.35
C VAL A 81 -16.07 3.62 -5.79
N PHE A 82 -16.61 4.40 -6.73
CA PHE A 82 -16.40 4.20 -8.15
C PHE A 82 -15.09 4.86 -8.57
N VAL A 83 -14.34 4.19 -9.45
CA VAL A 83 -13.23 4.81 -10.16
C VAL A 83 -13.79 5.51 -11.40
N GLU A 84 -13.31 6.72 -11.68
CA GLU A 84 -13.68 7.48 -12.85
C GLU A 84 -12.48 7.70 -13.74
N LYS A 85 -12.69 7.67 -15.05
CA LYS A 85 -11.75 8.15 -16.05
C LYS A 85 -12.40 9.34 -16.76
N ASP A 86 -11.74 10.50 -16.71
CA ASP A 86 -12.24 11.73 -17.30
C ASP A 86 -13.66 12.12 -16.80
N GLY A 87 -13.94 11.82 -15.52
CA GLY A 87 -15.23 12.08 -14.85
C GLY A 87 -16.35 11.07 -15.16
N VAL A 88 -16.06 10.01 -15.90
CA VAL A 88 -17.00 8.93 -16.22
C VAL A 88 -16.65 7.68 -15.42
N PRO A 89 -17.59 7.06 -14.69
CA PRO A 89 -17.34 5.81 -13.97
C PRO A 89 -16.89 4.69 -14.91
N VAL A 90 -15.88 3.95 -14.49
CA VAL A 90 -15.31 2.79 -15.19
C VAL A 90 -15.18 1.63 -14.21
N SER A 91 -15.20 0.39 -14.71
CA SER A 91 -14.97 -0.78 -13.87
C SER A 91 -13.50 -0.85 -13.43
N PRO A 92 -13.19 -0.82 -12.12
CA PRO A 92 -11.82 -1.03 -11.65
C PRO A 92 -11.35 -2.47 -11.86
N PHE A 93 -12.25 -3.42 -12.13
CA PHE A 93 -11.87 -4.78 -12.47
C PHE A 93 -11.52 -4.91 -13.98
N HIS A 94 -12.36 -4.34 -14.86
CA HIS A 94 -12.28 -4.65 -16.30
C HIS A 94 -11.72 -3.50 -17.15
N ASP A 95 -11.91 -2.24 -16.76
CA ASP A 95 -11.65 -1.11 -17.66
C ASP A 95 -10.28 -0.47 -17.49
N ILE A 96 -9.68 -0.56 -16.30
CA ILE A 96 -8.34 -0.04 -16.05
C ILE A 96 -7.33 -1.01 -16.71
N PRO A 97 -6.44 -0.55 -17.59
CA PRO A 97 -5.42 -1.42 -18.19
C PRO A 97 -4.48 -1.97 -17.11
N LEU A 98 -4.12 -3.26 -17.19
CA LEU A 98 -3.13 -3.87 -16.31
C LEU A 98 -1.78 -3.14 -16.39
N TYR A 99 -1.29 -2.90 -17.61
CA TYR A 99 -0.03 -2.21 -17.85
C TYR A 99 -0.24 -0.72 -18.10
N ALA A 100 0.55 0.11 -17.41
CA ALA A 100 0.53 1.57 -17.53
C ALA A 100 1.44 2.10 -18.66
N ASN A 101 2.34 1.27 -19.19
CA ASN A 101 3.23 1.61 -20.30
C ASN A 101 3.32 0.48 -21.33
N GLU A 102 3.68 0.85 -22.56
CA GLU A 102 3.78 -0.08 -23.70
C GLU A 102 4.82 -1.19 -23.49
N GLN A 103 5.89 -0.91 -22.73
CA GLN A 103 6.94 -1.89 -22.44
C GLN A 103 6.50 -2.93 -21.41
N GLN A 104 5.30 -2.81 -20.84
CA GLN A 104 4.74 -3.74 -19.85
C GLN A 104 5.62 -3.92 -18.60
N THR A 105 6.33 -2.86 -18.20
CA THR A 105 7.21 -2.86 -17.02
C THR A 105 6.62 -2.15 -15.81
N ILE A 106 5.60 -1.31 -16.03
CA ILE A 106 4.87 -0.57 -15.01
C ILE A 106 3.40 -0.99 -15.07
N LEU A 107 2.82 -1.32 -13.93
CA LEU A 107 1.44 -1.79 -13.82
C LEU A 107 0.58 -0.73 -13.13
N ASN A 108 -0.71 -0.71 -13.45
CA ASN A 108 -1.70 0.02 -12.66
C ASN A 108 -2.17 -0.86 -11.51
N MET A 109 -2.09 -0.36 -10.28
CA MET A 109 -2.70 -0.96 -9.09
C MET A 109 -3.93 -0.15 -8.71
N VAL A 110 -5.03 -0.82 -8.37
CA VAL A 110 -6.19 -0.19 -7.73
C VAL A 110 -6.07 -0.39 -6.23
N VAL A 111 -5.88 0.69 -5.47
CA VAL A 111 -5.81 0.64 -4.00
C VAL A 111 -7.21 0.48 -3.42
N GLU A 112 -7.41 -0.53 -2.59
CA GLU A 112 -8.67 -0.78 -1.89
C GLU A 112 -8.59 -0.32 -0.43
N ILE A 113 -7.53 -0.72 0.27
CA ILE A 113 -7.36 -0.51 1.70
C ILE A 113 -6.08 0.28 1.97
N PRO A 114 -6.18 1.53 2.44
CA PRO A 114 -5.02 2.31 2.85
C PRO A 114 -4.28 1.66 4.03
N ARG A 115 -2.95 1.78 4.03
CA ARG A 115 -2.11 1.29 5.13
C ARG A 115 -2.58 1.82 6.49
N TRP A 116 -2.54 0.95 7.50
CA TRP A 116 -2.96 1.16 8.89
C TRP A 116 -4.46 1.41 9.10
N THR A 117 -5.29 1.06 8.12
CA THR A 117 -6.75 1.03 8.27
C THR A 117 -7.26 -0.41 8.40
N ASN A 118 -8.50 -0.57 8.86
CA ASN A 118 -9.08 -1.87 9.22
C ASN A 118 -10.27 -2.28 8.35
N ALA A 119 -10.94 -1.34 7.70
CA ALA A 119 -12.12 -1.64 6.90
C ALA A 119 -11.73 -2.52 5.70
N LYS A 120 -12.32 -3.71 5.59
CA LYS A 120 -12.05 -4.61 4.47
C LYS A 120 -12.82 -4.12 3.25
N GLN A 121 -12.23 -3.17 2.53
CA GLN A 121 -12.73 -2.67 1.25
C GLN A 121 -12.23 -3.60 0.14
N GLU A 122 -13.07 -3.89 -0.84
CA GLU A 122 -12.76 -4.77 -1.97
C GLU A 122 -13.51 -4.32 -3.23
N ILE A 123 -12.91 -4.53 -4.39
CA ILE A 123 -13.60 -4.44 -5.68
C ILE A 123 -14.76 -5.43 -5.66
N SER A 124 -15.98 -4.91 -5.80
CA SER A 124 -17.18 -5.75 -5.80
C SER A 124 -17.28 -6.53 -7.11
N LYS A 125 -17.14 -7.85 -7.06
CA LYS A 125 -17.29 -8.68 -8.27
C LYS A 125 -18.70 -8.67 -8.85
N ASP A 126 -19.71 -8.52 -8.01
CA ASP A 126 -21.13 -8.67 -8.31
C ASP A 126 -21.86 -7.35 -8.63
N ASP A 127 -21.38 -6.19 -8.13
CA ASP A 127 -22.03 -4.89 -8.37
C ASP A 127 -21.75 -4.39 -9.81
N PHE A 128 -22.68 -3.60 -10.36
CA PHE A 128 -22.52 -2.96 -11.67
C PHE A 128 -21.29 -2.03 -11.69
N LEU A 129 -20.39 -2.24 -12.65
CA LEU A 129 -19.07 -1.58 -12.77
C LEU A 129 -18.14 -1.77 -11.56
N ASN A 130 -18.33 -2.83 -10.78
CA ASN A 130 -17.41 -3.28 -9.74
C ASN A 130 -16.86 -2.18 -8.79
N PRO A 131 -17.70 -1.27 -8.26
CA PRO A 131 -17.22 -0.27 -7.31
C PRO A 131 -16.57 -0.95 -6.09
N ILE A 132 -15.65 -0.23 -5.45
CA ILE A 132 -15.09 -0.72 -4.19
C ILE A 132 -16.15 -0.54 -3.10
N LYS A 133 -16.41 -1.61 -2.35
CA LYS A 133 -17.35 -1.64 -1.22
C LYS A 133 -16.72 -2.34 -0.02
N GLN A 134 -17.26 -2.10 1.17
CA GLN A 134 -16.80 -2.80 2.36
C GLN A 134 -17.46 -4.19 2.43
N ASP A 135 -16.64 -5.23 2.59
CA ASP A 135 -17.09 -6.60 2.84
C ASP A 135 -17.99 -6.65 4.08
N THR A 136 -18.93 -7.60 4.09
CA THR A 136 -19.84 -7.82 5.21
C THR A 136 -19.76 -9.26 5.72
N LYS A 137 -19.76 -9.42 7.05
CA LYS A 137 -19.83 -10.72 7.72
C LYS A 137 -21.07 -10.76 8.59
N LYS A 138 -22.00 -11.67 8.29
CA LYS A 138 -23.29 -11.81 8.99
C LYS A 138 -24.09 -10.49 9.02
N GLY A 139 -24.13 -9.79 7.89
CA GLY A 139 -24.87 -8.53 7.71
C GLY A 139 -24.23 -7.30 8.38
N LYS A 140 -23.01 -7.41 8.91
CA LYS A 140 -22.26 -6.31 9.51
C LYS A 140 -21.00 -6.02 8.72
N LEU A 141 -20.61 -4.75 8.65
CA LEU A 141 -19.36 -4.32 8.03
C LEU A 141 -18.16 -5.05 8.66
N ARG A 142 -17.30 -5.59 7.80
CA ARG A 142 -16.12 -6.34 8.22
C ARG A 142 -14.93 -5.42 8.41
N PHE A 143 -14.28 -5.55 9.55
CA PHE A 143 -13.04 -4.88 9.88
C PHE A 143 -12.00 -5.92 10.30
N VAL A 144 -10.84 -5.93 9.64
CA VAL A 144 -9.70 -6.73 10.06
C VAL A 144 -9.20 -6.20 11.41
N ARG A 145 -8.86 -7.10 12.32
CA ARG A 145 -8.49 -6.76 13.69
C ARG A 145 -6.99 -6.45 13.81
N ASN A 146 -6.63 -5.60 14.77
CA ASN A 146 -5.24 -5.31 15.07
C ASN A 146 -4.60 -6.53 15.76
N CYS A 147 -3.64 -7.16 15.10
CA CYS A 147 -2.89 -8.29 15.63
C CYS A 147 -1.50 -7.78 16.02
N PHE A 148 -1.19 -7.71 17.31
CA PHE A 148 0.07 -7.15 17.80
C PHE A 148 1.28 -7.83 17.12
N PRO A 149 2.25 -7.06 16.58
CA PRO A 149 2.43 -5.60 16.69
C PRO A 149 1.81 -4.76 15.55
N HIS A 150 0.97 -5.35 14.70
CA HIS A 150 0.44 -4.76 13.47
C HIS A 150 -0.89 -4.01 13.66
N LYS A 151 -0.92 -2.74 13.23
CA LYS A 151 -2.15 -1.94 13.15
C LYS A 151 -2.76 -2.07 11.76
N GLY A 152 -3.97 -2.61 11.69
CA GLY A 152 -4.70 -2.80 10.42
C GLY A 152 -3.86 -3.51 9.36
N TYR A 153 -4.01 -3.09 8.11
CA TYR A 153 -3.18 -3.54 7.00
C TYR A 153 -1.78 -2.90 7.03
N LEU A 154 -0.74 -3.69 6.77
CA LEU A 154 0.66 -3.24 6.81
C LEU A 154 1.12 -2.49 5.56
N TRP A 155 0.36 -2.57 4.47
CA TRP A 155 0.66 -1.99 3.17
C TRP A 155 -0.53 -1.16 2.69
N ASN A 156 -0.32 -0.38 1.62
CA ASN A 156 -1.47 -0.06 0.79
C ASN A 156 -1.84 -1.36 0.08
N TYR A 157 -3.05 -1.84 0.33
CA TYR A 157 -3.54 -3.11 -0.18
C TYR A 157 -4.56 -2.84 -1.28
N GLY A 158 -4.58 -3.70 -2.29
CA GLY A 158 -5.53 -3.63 -3.38
C GLY A 158 -5.25 -4.73 -4.39
N ALA A 159 -5.62 -4.51 -5.64
CA ALA A 159 -5.48 -5.53 -6.66
C ALA A 159 -4.97 -4.98 -7.99
N PHE A 160 -4.51 -5.89 -8.85
CA PHE A 160 -4.28 -5.60 -10.25
C PHE A 160 -5.58 -5.73 -11.06
N PRO A 161 -5.97 -4.69 -11.81
CA PRO A 161 -7.10 -4.79 -12.72
C PRO A 161 -6.77 -5.76 -13.84
N ARG A 162 -7.79 -6.35 -14.47
CA ARG A 162 -7.63 -7.31 -15.58
C ARG A 162 -6.77 -8.53 -15.26
N THR A 163 -6.88 -9.02 -14.02
CA THR A 163 -6.32 -10.30 -13.58
C THR A 163 -7.39 -11.07 -12.85
N TRP A 164 -7.36 -12.39 -12.85
CA TRP A 164 -8.34 -13.22 -12.15
C TRP A 164 -7.72 -14.55 -11.72
N GLU A 165 -7.83 -14.88 -10.44
CA GLU A 165 -7.46 -16.17 -9.87
C GLU A 165 -8.58 -17.19 -10.15
N ASP A 166 -8.48 -17.91 -11.28
CA ASP A 166 -9.55 -18.78 -11.77
C ASP A 166 -9.89 -19.90 -10.76
N PRO A 167 -11.11 -19.92 -10.18
CA PRO A 167 -11.52 -20.93 -9.20
C PRO A 167 -11.76 -22.32 -9.81
N ASN A 168 -11.66 -22.44 -11.14
CA ASN A 168 -11.74 -23.71 -11.86
C ASN A 168 -10.36 -24.33 -12.12
N SER A 169 -9.28 -23.54 -11.99
CA SER A 169 -7.91 -24.01 -12.10
C SER A 169 -7.39 -24.47 -10.74
N ILE A 170 -6.50 -25.48 -10.72
CA ILE A 170 -5.75 -25.86 -9.53
C ILE A 170 -4.30 -25.46 -9.76
N HIS A 171 -3.77 -24.56 -8.94
CA HIS A 171 -2.39 -24.12 -9.08
C HIS A 171 -1.43 -25.23 -8.65
N PRO A 172 -0.42 -25.57 -9.47
CA PRO A 172 0.46 -26.71 -9.19
C PRO A 172 1.30 -26.51 -7.93
N GLU A 173 1.53 -25.29 -7.47
CA GLU A 173 2.40 -25.02 -6.32
C GLU A 173 1.66 -25.01 -4.99
N THR A 174 0.43 -24.51 -4.95
CA THR A 174 -0.43 -24.52 -3.75
C THR A 174 -1.30 -25.78 -3.65
N LYS A 175 -1.53 -26.48 -4.76
CA LYS A 175 -2.51 -27.59 -4.88
C LYS A 175 -3.94 -27.17 -4.53
N ALA A 176 -4.22 -25.88 -4.61
CA ALA A 176 -5.51 -25.27 -4.30
C ALA A 176 -6.09 -24.58 -5.54
N LYS A 177 -7.39 -24.28 -5.51
CA LYS A 177 -8.05 -23.50 -6.56
C LYS A 177 -7.78 -22.01 -6.40
N GLY A 178 -7.93 -21.19 -7.43
CA GLY A 178 -7.92 -19.73 -7.26
C GLY A 178 -9.09 -19.25 -6.36
N ASP A 179 -8.90 -18.14 -5.66
CA ASP A 179 -9.89 -17.53 -4.75
C ASP A 179 -11.02 -16.76 -5.46
N ASN A 180 -11.04 -16.79 -6.80
CA ASN A 180 -12.02 -16.14 -7.65
C ASN A 180 -11.95 -14.61 -7.65
N ASP A 181 -10.87 -13.99 -7.15
CA ASP A 181 -10.70 -12.54 -7.10
C ASP A 181 -9.65 -12.01 -8.10
N PRO A 182 -9.61 -10.68 -8.33
CA PRO A 182 -8.46 -10.07 -8.98
C PRO A 182 -7.18 -10.28 -8.15
N LEU A 183 -6.05 -10.39 -8.82
CA LEU A 183 -4.77 -10.71 -8.18
C LEU A 183 -4.35 -9.63 -7.16
N ASP A 184 -4.10 -10.05 -5.94
CA ASP A 184 -3.85 -9.18 -4.80
C ASP A 184 -2.45 -8.56 -4.78
N VAL A 185 -2.39 -7.33 -4.27
CA VAL A 185 -1.19 -6.48 -4.33
C VAL A 185 -0.93 -5.77 -2.99
N CYS A 186 0.29 -5.91 -2.49
CA CYS A 186 0.83 -5.21 -1.34
C CYS A 186 1.85 -4.15 -1.80
N GLU A 187 1.48 -2.87 -1.75
CA GLU A 187 2.34 -1.75 -2.13
C GLU A 187 3.07 -1.16 -0.91
N ILE A 188 4.40 -1.19 -0.97
CA ILE A 188 5.29 -1.01 0.19
C ILE A 188 5.91 0.39 0.33
N GLY A 189 5.55 1.33 -0.53
CA GLY A 189 6.10 2.69 -0.52
C GLY A 189 5.71 3.51 0.72
N GLU A 190 6.40 4.62 0.95
CA GLU A 190 6.29 5.40 2.17
C GLU A 190 4.96 6.16 2.31
N LEU A 191 4.30 6.50 1.20
CA LEU A 191 3.05 7.25 1.22
C LEU A 191 1.84 6.34 1.46
N VAL A 192 0.94 6.75 2.35
CA VAL A 192 -0.36 6.09 2.54
C VAL A 192 -1.28 6.50 1.38
N GLY A 193 -1.82 5.50 0.67
CA GLY A 193 -2.75 5.70 -0.43
C GLY A 193 -4.17 5.99 0.03
N TYR A 194 -5.12 5.99 -0.92
CA TYR A 194 -6.54 6.14 -0.64
C TYR A 194 -7.36 5.12 -1.45
N THR A 195 -8.51 4.69 -0.92
CA THR A 195 -9.43 3.77 -1.60
C THR A 195 -9.86 4.31 -2.97
N GLY A 196 -9.73 3.50 -4.02
CA GLY A 196 -9.99 3.85 -5.41
C GLY A 196 -8.82 4.54 -6.12
N GLN A 197 -7.68 4.75 -5.45
CA GLN A 197 -6.49 5.31 -6.10
C GLN A 197 -5.95 4.34 -7.14
N VAL A 198 -5.70 4.83 -8.36
CA VAL A 198 -4.95 4.11 -9.37
C VAL A 198 -3.48 4.56 -9.34
N LYS A 199 -2.58 3.67 -8.88
CA LYS A 199 -1.15 3.94 -8.75
C LYS A 199 -0.37 3.23 -9.84
N GLN A 200 0.71 3.84 -10.32
CA GLN A 200 1.69 3.16 -11.18
C GLN A 200 2.73 2.50 -10.29
N VAL A 201 2.89 1.19 -10.42
CA VAL A 201 3.75 0.38 -9.55
C VAL A 201 4.68 -0.49 -10.37
N LYS A 202 5.79 -0.91 -9.75
CA LYS A 202 6.66 -1.96 -10.29
C LYS A 202 6.69 -3.18 -9.37
N VAL A 203 6.75 -4.35 -9.99
CA VAL A 203 6.74 -5.66 -9.32
C VAL A 203 8.12 -5.98 -8.75
N LEU A 204 8.15 -6.52 -7.54
CA LEU A 204 9.35 -6.93 -6.81
C LEU A 204 9.35 -8.43 -6.51
N GLY A 205 8.19 -9.03 -6.23
CA GLY A 205 8.08 -10.44 -5.89
C GLY A 205 6.64 -10.88 -5.62
N VAL A 206 6.46 -12.11 -5.17
CA VAL A 206 5.14 -12.70 -4.87
C VAL A 206 5.22 -13.71 -3.73
N MET A 207 4.18 -13.78 -2.89
CA MET A 207 4.02 -14.80 -1.85
C MET A 207 2.80 -15.69 -2.15
N ALA A 208 2.95 -17.00 -1.90
CA ALA A 208 1.93 -18.02 -2.17
C ALA A 208 1.08 -18.31 -0.93
N LEU A 209 0.12 -17.45 -0.60
CA LEU A 209 -0.79 -17.71 0.52
C LEU A 209 -1.76 -18.83 0.14
N ILE A 210 -2.03 -19.70 1.11
CA ILE A 210 -3.14 -20.65 1.08
C ILE A 210 -4.15 -20.14 2.09
N ASP A 211 -5.18 -19.46 1.60
CA ASP A 211 -6.21 -18.83 2.41
C ASP A 211 -7.48 -19.69 2.39
N GLU A 212 -7.82 -20.33 3.52
CA GLU A 212 -9.00 -21.19 3.63
C GLU A 212 -9.15 -22.27 2.51
N GLU A 213 -8.03 -22.90 2.13
CA GLU A 213 -7.93 -23.92 1.05
C GLU A 213 -7.93 -23.36 -0.40
N GLU A 214 -7.85 -22.04 -0.55
CA GLU A 214 -7.74 -21.35 -1.83
C GLU A 214 -6.32 -20.79 -2.04
N THR A 215 -5.91 -20.70 -3.30
CA THR A 215 -4.69 -20.03 -3.75
C THR A 215 -4.97 -18.55 -3.79
N ASP A 216 -4.14 -17.81 -3.07
CA ASP A 216 -4.32 -16.38 -2.89
C ASP A 216 -2.94 -15.70 -3.02
N TRP A 217 -2.53 -15.43 -4.26
CA TRP A 217 -1.20 -14.86 -4.51
C TRP A 217 -1.11 -13.40 -4.05
N LYS A 218 -0.08 -13.07 -3.27
CA LYS A 218 0.18 -11.68 -2.81
C LYS A 218 1.38 -11.09 -3.54
N ILE A 219 1.14 -10.22 -4.52
CA ILE A 219 2.21 -9.54 -5.25
C ILE A 219 2.80 -8.41 -4.40
N ILE A 220 4.12 -8.36 -4.30
CA ILE A 220 4.85 -7.27 -3.63
C ILE A 220 5.28 -6.26 -4.68
N VAL A 221 4.87 -5.00 -4.49
CA VAL A 221 5.13 -3.92 -5.43
C VAL A 221 5.56 -2.64 -4.72
N ILE A 222 6.09 -1.70 -5.48
CA ILE A 222 6.33 -0.32 -5.01
C ILE A 222 5.86 0.70 -6.03
N ASP A 223 5.29 1.82 -5.56
CA ASP A 223 4.99 2.98 -6.39
C ASP A 223 6.25 3.47 -7.13
N VAL A 224 6.15 3.70 -8.44
CA VAL A 224 7.27 4.19 -9.26
C VAL A 224 7.76 5.58 -8.84
N ASN A 225 6.92 6.35 -8.13
CA ASN A 225 7.22 7.68 -7.62
C ASN A 225 7.82 7.65 -6.22
N ASP A 226 7.92 6.49 -5.57
CA ASP A 226 8.51 6.36 -4.24
C ASP A 226 10.03 6.68 -4.28
N PRO A 227 10.58 7.41 -3.29
CA PRO A 227 12.02 7.70 -3.24
C PRO A 227 12.94 6.46 -3.23
N LEU A 228 12.48 5.32 -2.71
CA LEU A 228 13.20 4.06 -2.72
C LEU A 228 12.96 3.24 -3.98
N ALA A 229 12.01 3.60 -4.84
CA ALA A 229 11.72 2.86 -6.06
C ALA A 229 13.01 2.58 -6.86
N PRO A 230 13.90 3.54 -7.18
CA PRO A 230 15.11 3.24 -7.96
C PRO A 230 16.04 2.16 -7.35
N LYS A 231 15.96 1.94 -6.03
CA LYS A 231 16.79 0.98 -5.28
C LYS A 231 16.16 -0.41 -5.10
N LEU A 232 14.88 -0.56 -5.45
CA LEU A 232 14.10 -1.78 -5.25
C LEU A 232 13.72 -2.37 -6.61
N ASN A 233 14.46 -3.35 -7.12
CA ASN A 233 14.25 -3.89 -8.47
C ASN A 233 13.96 -5.40 -8.48
N ASP A 234 14.23 -6.09 -7.38
CA ASP A 234 13.85 -7.48 -7.12
C ASP A 234 13.60 -7.67 -5.61
N ILE A 235 13.15 -8.86 -5.21
CA ILE A 235 12.69 -9.14 -3.85
C ILE A 235 13.81 -9.02 -2.80
N GLU A 236 15.05 -9.33 -3.16
CA GLU A 236 16.22 -9.25 -2.26
C GLU A 236 16.52 -7.79 -1.86
N ASP A 237 16.14 -6.84 -2.72
CA ASP A 237 16.32 -5.43 -2.42
C ASP A 237 15.38 -4.98 -1.29
N VAL A 238 14.20 -5.62 -1.16
CA VAL A 238 13.23 -5.33 -0.09
C VAL A 238 13.86 -5.63 1.27
N GLU A 239 14.45 -6.81 1.46
CA GLU A 239 15.08 -7.14 2.75
C GLU A 239 16.31 -6.24 3.04
N ARG A 240 17.00 -5.77 1.99
CA ARG A 240 18.15 -4.86 2.14
C ARG A 240 17.75 -3.43 2.52
N GLN A 241 16.65 -2.90 1.96
CA GLN A 241 16.21 -1.52 2.21
C GLN A 241 15.19 -1.44 3.35
N LEU A 242 14.38 -2.48 3.55
CA LEU A 242 13.23 -2.56 4.46
C LEU A 242 13.31 -3.86 5.30
N PRO A 243 14.37 -4.03 6.12
CA PRO A 243 14.65 -5.30 6.79
C PRO A 243 13.51 -5.74 7.70
N GLY A 244 13.13 -7.01 7.61
CA GLY A 244 12.06 -7.62 8.39
C GLY A 244 10.64 -7.38 7.86
N LEU A 245 10.45 -6.59 6.80
CA LEU A 245 9.12 -6.36 6.21
C LEU A 245 8.51 -7.67 5.71
N MET A 246 9.27 -8.53 5.02
CA MET A 246 8.74 -9.77 4.45
C MET A 246 8.41 -10.82 5.51
N ARG A 247 9.18 -10.84 6.59
CA ARG A 247 8.83 -11.64 7.78
C ARG A 247 7.52 -11.14 8.41
N ALA A 248 7.34 -9.83 8.54
CA ALA A 248 6.09 -9.25 9.05
C ALA A 248 4.91 -9.50 8.09
N THR A 249 5.13 -9.49 6.77
CA THR A 249 4.11 -9.86 5.77
C THR A 249 3.65 -11.29 5.94
N ASN A 250 4.59 -12.23 6.05
CA ASN A 250 4.28 -13.64 6.30
C ASN A 250 3.45 -13.80 7.59
N GLU A 251 3.92 -13.21 8.68
CA GLU A 251 3.26 -13.27 9.99
C GLU A 251 1.83 -12.70 9.93
N TRP A 252 1.66 -11.53 9.32
CA TRP A 252 0.36 -10.86 9.22
C TRP A 252 -0.68 -11.73 8.51
N PHE A 253 -0.38 -12.25 7.32
CA PHE A 253 -1.32 -13.06 6.55
C PHE A 253 -1.61 -14.42 7.20
N ARG A 254 -0.68 -14.97 7.99
CA ARG A 254 -0.94 -16.17 8.80
C ARG A 254 -1.99 -15.90 9.88
N ILE A 255 -1.88 -14.78 10.60
CA ILE A 255 -2.62 -14.57 11.85
C ILE A 255 -3.87 -13.69 11.75
N TYR A 256 -4.04 -12.88 10.69
CA TYR A 256 -5.04 -11.79 10.67
C TYR A 256 -6.50 -12.25 10.84
N LYS A 257 -6.82 -13.51 10.48
CA LYS A 257 -8.16 -14.09 10.66
C LYS A 257 -8.34 -14.87 11.98
N ILE A 258 -7.29 -15.08 12.77
CA ILE A 258 -7.41 -15.77 14.07
C ILE A 258 -8.36 -15.05 15.03
N PRO A 259 -8.34 -13.70 15.15
CA PRO A 259 -9.33 -12.96 15.94
C PRO A 259 -10.79 -13.17 15.52
N ASP A 260 -10.99 -13.59 14.27
CA ASP A 260 -12.29 -13.87 13.66
C ASP A 260 -12.74 -15.34 13.87
N GLY A 261 -11.96 -16.13 14.63
CA GLY A 261 -12.21 -17.54 14.92
C GLY A 261 -11.81 -18.49 13.80
N LYS A 262 -11.00 -18.04 12.84
CA LYS A 262 -10.47 -18.87 11.76
C LYS A 262 -9.12 -19.49 12.15
N PRO A 263 -8.74 -20.64 11.56
CA PRO A 263 -7.39 -21.18 11.72
C PRO A 263 -6.33 -20.22 11.17
N GLU A 264 -5.09 -20.49 11.54
CA GLU A 264 -3.93 -19.83 10.95
C GLU A 264 -3.80 -20.22 9.47
N ASN A 265 -3.57 -19.24 8.59
CA ASN A 265 -3.33 -19.51 7.18
C ASN A 265 -1.94 -20.12 6.95
N GLN A 266 -1.76 -20.76 5.80
CA GLN A 266 -0.50 -21.39 5.42
C GLN A 266 0.09 -20.72 4.18
N PHE A 267 1.36 -20.97 3.93
CA PHE A 267 2.01 -20.56 2.69
C PHE A 267 2.62 -21.77 2.00
N ALA A 268 2.54 -21.81 0.67
CA ALA A 268 3.44 -22.68 -0.10
C ALA A 268 4.90 -22.18 0.03
N PHE A 269 5.86 -22.99 -0.43
CA PHE A 269 7.30 -22.67 -0.36
C PHE A 269 7.82 -22.29 1.04
N SER A 270 7.19 -22.78 2.10
CA SER A 270 7.52 -22.40 3.49
C SER A 270 7.45 -20.89 3.75
N GLY A 271 6.63 -20.15 3.00
CA GLY A 271 6.48 -18.69 3.17
C GLY A 271 7.54 -17.84 2.46
N GLU A 272 8.38 -18.44 1.61
CA GLU A 272 9.33 -17.71 0.77
C GLU A 272 8.60 -16.75 -0.17
N CYS A 273 9.05 -15.49 -0.23
CA CYS A 273 8.64 -14.56 -1.27
C CYS A 273 9.48 -14.80 -2.52
N LYS A 274 8.84 -15.27 -3.59
CA LYS A 274 9.49 -15.50 -4.88
C LYS A 274 9.83 -14.18 -5.55
N ASN A 275 10.88 -14.21 -6.37
CA ASN A 275 11.42 -13.04 -7.05
C ASN A 275 10.46 -12.43 -8.09
N LYS A 276 10.86 -11.27 -8.61
CA LYS A 276 10.12 -10.51 -9.61
C LYS A 276 9.74 -11.36 -10.83
N LYS A 277 10.66 -12.16 -11.35
CA LYS A 277 10.41 -12.99 -12.54
C LYS A 277 9.24 -13.95 -12.32
N TYR A 278 9.23 -14.63 -11.16
CA TYR A 278 8.14 -15.55 -10.82
C TYR A 278 6.82 -14.80 -10.64
N ALA A 279 6.86 -13.62 -10.02
CA ALA A 279 5.68 -12.76 -9.88
C ALA A 279 5.11 -12.32 -11.25
N GLU A 280 5.95 -11.96 -12.21
CA GLU A 280 5.52 -11.63 -13.57
C GLU A 280 4.88 -12.82 -14.30
N ASP A 281 5.34 -14.05 -14.04
CA ASP A 281 4.75 -15.26 -14.59
C ASP A 281 3.34 -15.52 -14.01
N VAL A 282 3.15 -15.33 -12.69
CA VAL A 282 1.83 -15.41 -12.02
C VAL A 282 0.88 -14.33 -12.56
N ILE A 283 1.33 -13.08 -12.65
CA ILE A 283 0.52 -11.97 -13.18
C ILE A 283 0.02 -12.27 -14.59
N ARG A 284 0.89 -12.83 -15.46
CA ARG A 284 0.51 -13.21 -16.81
C ARG A 284 -0.55 -14.32 -16.82
N GLU A 285 -0.39 -15.33 -15.96
CA GLU A 285 -1.39 -16.40 -15.82
C GLU A 285 -2.78 -15.85 -15.43
N CYS A 286 -2.83 -15.01 -14.39
CA CYS A 286 -4.09 -14.41 -13.94
C CYS A 286 -4.66 -13.44 -14.99
N SER A 287 -3.81 -12.73 -15.75
CA SER A 287 -4.24 -11.89 -16.88
C SER A 287 -4.88 -12.72 -18.00
N ASP A 288 -4.25 -13.83 -18.39
CA ASP A 288 -4.78 -14.75 -19.40
C ASP A 288 -6.11 -15.38 -18.96
N ALA A 289 -6.26 -15.67 -17.66
CA ALA A 289 -7.51 -16.14 -17.06
C ALA A 289 -8.61 -15.07 -17.14
N TRP A 290 -8.31 -13.82 -16.81
CA TRP A 290 -9.24 -12.70 -16.97
C TRP A 290 -9.65 -12.49 -18.44
N GLU A 291 -8.74 -12.64 -19.40
CA GLU A 291 -9.09 -12.53 -20.83
C GLU A 291 -10.10 -13.61 -21.24
N LYS A 292 -9.94 -14.85 -20.76
CA LYS A 292 -10.90 -15.94 -20.99
C LYS A 292 -12.24 -15.65 -20.31
N LEU A 293 -12.23 -15.10 -19.11
CA LEU A 293 -13.44 -14.66 -18.40
C LEU A 293 -14.21 -13.60 -19.20
N VAL A 294 -13.55 -12.50 -19.56
CA VAL A 294 -14.20 -11.35 -20.21
C VAL A 294 -14.64 -11.64 -21.65
N SER A 295 -13.96 -12.58 -22.33
CA SER A 295 -14.36 -13.07 -23.66
C SER A 295 -15.45 -14.17 -23.61
N GLY A 296 -15.88 -14.58 -22.41
CA GLY A 296 -16.90 -15.61 -22.23
C GLY A 296 -16.44 -17.04 -22.51
N LYS A 297 -15.12 -17.27 -22.61
CA LYS A 297 -14.53 -18.61 -22.75
C LYS A 297 -14.55 -19.39 -21.43
N THR A 298 -14.54 -18.68 -20.31
CA THR A 298 -14.75 -19.24 -18.97
C THR A 298 -16.06 -18.74 -18.38
N ALA A 299 -16.76 -19.60 -17.64
CA ALA A 299 -18.02 -19.23 -16.99
C ALA A 299 -17.78 -18.16 -15.92
N ARG A 300 -18.55 -17.06 -15.98
CA ARG A 300 -18.38 -15.90 -15.08
C ARG A 300 -18.96 -16.07 -13.67
N GLY A 301 -19.82 -17.07 -13.46
CA GLY A 301 -20.58 -17.20 -12.22
C GLY A 301 -21.38 -15.94 -11.90
N GLU A 302 -21.15 -15.37 -10.73
CA GLU A 302 -21.81 -14.16 -10.23
C GLU A 302 -21.08 -12.87 -10.60
N ILE A 303 -19.93 -12.95 -11.29
CA ILE A 303 -19.13 -11.78 -11.65
C ILE A 303 -19.89 -10.93 -12.69
N SER A 304 -20.14 -9.68 -12.33
CA SER A 304 -20.59 -8.62 -13.21
C SER A 304 -19.45 -8.23 -14.15
N LEU A 305 -19.59 -8.53 -15.45
CA LEU A 305 -18.61 -8.17 -16.48
C LEU A 305 -18.91 -6.80 -17.13
N ALA A 306 -19.77 -5.99 -16.51
CA ALA A 306 -20.11 -4.66 -17.00
C ALA A 306 -18.83 -3.83 -17.18
N ASN A 307 -18.62 -3.29 -18.39
CA ASN A 307 -17.41 -2.53 -18.72
C ASN A 307 -17.67 -1.48 -19.80
N SER A 308 -16.85 -0.44 -19.85
CA SER A 308 -16.97 0.65 -20.82
C SER A 308 -15.83 0.72 -21.83
N THR A 309 -14.82 -0.15 -21.74
CA THR A 309 -13.59 -0.08 -22.55
C THR A 309 -13.13 -1.39 -23.16
N VAL A 310 -13.69 -2.55 -22.77
CA VAL A 310 -13.24 -3.86 -23.29
C VAL A 310 -13.83 -4.10 -24.68
N GLU A 311 -12.99 -4.05 -25.71
CA GLU A 311 -13.41 -4.26 -27.09
C GLU A 311 -14.03 -5.66 -27.31
N GLY A 312 -15.13 -5.73 -28.05
CA GLY A 312 -15.84 -6.98 -28.33
C GLY A 312 -16.59 -7.60 -27.15
N SER A 313 -16.59 -6.97 -25.97
CA SER A 313 -17.35 -7.47 -24.83
C SER A 313 -18.86 -7.36 -25.05
N ALA A 314 -19.60 -8.43 -24.74
CA ALA A 314 -21.06 -8.47 -24.79
C ALA A 314 -21.72 -7.64 -23.67
N ASP A 315 -20.95 -7.27 -22.63
CA ASP A 315 -21.42 -6.56 -21.43
C ASP A 315 -21.03 -5.07 -21.44
N ARG A 316 -20.84 -4.52 -22.65
CA ARG A 316 -20.55 -3.10 -22.84
C ARG A 316 -21.69 -2.24 -22.30
N VAL A 317 -21.37 -1.36 -21.37
CA VAL A 317 -22.33 -0.43 -20.78
C VAL A 317 -22.67 0.71 -21.74
N ASP A 318 -23.94 1.11 -21.75
CA ASP A 318 -24.40 2.27 -22.49
C ASP A 318 -24.37 3.56 -21.63
N GLN A 319 -24.58 4.70 -22.29
CA GLN A 319 -24.58 6.01 -21.63
C GLN A 319 -25.74 6.18 -20.64
N ALA A 320 -26.89 5.53 -20.86
CA ALA A 320 -28.04 5.63 -19.97
C ALA A 320 -27.77 4.92 -18.63
N GLN A 321 -27.13 3.75 -18.68
CA GLN A 321 -26.69 3.00 -17.50
C GLN A 321 -25.65 3.78 -16.69
N LEU A 322 -24.67 4.40 -17.37
CA LEU A 322 -23.67 5.26 -16.72
C LEU A 322 -24.31 6.49 -16.07
N ALA A 323 -25.29 7.11 -16.73
CA ALA A 323 -26.01 8.28 -16.20
C ALA A 323 -26.89 7.94 -14.99
N ALA A 324 -27.26 6.68 -14.80
CA ALA A 324 -28.04 6.22 -13.65
C ALA A 324 -27.20 6.11 -12.36
N ILE A 325 -25.87 6.08 -12.45
CA ILE A 325 -24.98 6.08 -11.28
C ILE A 325 -25.12 7.43 -10.57
N PRO A 326 -25.45 7.45 -9.26
CA PRO A 326 -25.57 8.69 -8.50
C PRO A 326 -24.33 9.57 -8.61
N ARG A 327 -24.49 10.88 -8.40
CA ARG A 327 -23.37 11.83 -8.41
C ARG A 327 -22.50 11.65 -7.17
N ASN A 328 -21.26 12.14 -7.24
CA ASN A 328 -20.34 12.12 -6.11
C ASN A 328 -20.91 12.84 -4.89
N GLU A 329 -20.85 12.17 -3.74
CA GLU A 329 -21.22 12.67 -2.43
C GLU A 329 -19.97 12.84 -1.56
N THR A 330 -19.84 13.98 -0.87
CA THR A 330 -18.75 14.20 0.09
C THR A 330 -19.34 14.22 1.48
N LEU A 331 -19.63 13.03 2.01
CA LEU A 331 -20.20 12.83 3.34
C LEU A 331 -19.10 12.46 4.35
N PRO A 332 -19.23 12.88 5.63
CA PRO A 332 -18.29 12.47 6.67
C PRO A 332 -18.38 10.95 6.94
N PRO A 333 -17.31 10.31 7.41
CA PRO A 333 -17.34 8.91 7.81
C PRO A 333 -18.31 8.68 8.96
N ALA A 334 -19.04 7.57 8.93
CA ALA A 334 -19.80 7.08 10.07
C ALA A 334 -18.84 6.65 11.20
N PRO A 335 -19.28 6.65 12.47
CA PRO A 335 -18.43 6.18 13.57
C PRO A 335 -18.10 4.70 13.41
N ILE A 336 -16.82 4.36 13.65
CA ILE A 336 -16.39 2.97 13.79
C ILE A 336 -16.60 2.54 15.25
N ASP A 337 -17.08 1.33 15.46
CA ASP A 337 -17.22 0.77 16.80
C ASP A 337 -15.85 0.66 17.51
N GLY A 338 -15.76 1.13 18.76
CA GLY A 338 -14.51 1.17 19.52
C GLY A 338 -13.87 -0.20 19.77
N SER A 339 -14.58 -1.31 19.56
CA SER A 339 -13.98 -2.65 19.61
C SER A 339 -12.93 -2.89 18.52
N ILE A 340 -12.94 -2.11 17.43
CA ILE A 340 -11.94 -2.24 16.35
C ILE A 340 -10.54 -1.80 16.82
N ASP A 341 -10.44 -0.93 17.82
CA ASP A 341 -9.16 -0.49 18.41
C ASP A 341 -8.47 -1.58 19.24
N LYS A 342 -9.17 -2.66 19.59
CA LYS A 342 -8.63 -3.76 20.40
C LYS A 342 -7.41 -4.41 19.73
N TRP A 343 -6.34 -4.52 20.50
CA TRP A 343 -5.16 -5.32 20.16
C TRP A 343 -5.35 -6.78 20.57
N PHE A 344 -5.11 -7.68 19.61
CA PHE A 344 -5.05 -9.12 19.84
C PHE A 344 -3.59 -9.54 19.94
N PHE A 345 -3.24 -10.21 21.04
CA PHE A 345 -1.90 -10.78 21.25
C PHE A 345 -1.97 -12.26 20.89
N ILE A 346 -1.51 -12.59 19.68
CA ILE A 346 -1.55 -13.94 19.14
C ILE A 346 -0.15 -14.52 19.30
N SER A 347 -0.01 -15.53 20.15
CA SER A 347 1.21 -16.32 20.21
C SER A 347 1.18 -17.33 19.06
N GLY A 348 1.99 -17.13 18.03
CA GLY A 348 2.25 -18.18 17.06
C GLY A 348 2.84 -19.40 17.76
N ALA A 349 2.47 -20.61 17.33
CA ALA A 349 3.27 -21.78 17.66
C ALA A 349 4.69 -21.49 17.17
N ALA A 350 5.69 -21.62 18.06
CA ALA A 350 7.09 -21.39 17.71
C ALA A 350 7.44 -22.18 16.44
N VAL A 351 7.87 -21.47 15.40
CA VAL A 351 8.37 -22.08 14.15
C VAL A 351 9.74 -22.66 14.39
#